data_AF-A0A519DCT7-F1
#
_entry.id   AF-A0A519DCT7-F1
#
_cell.length_a   1.000
_cell.length_b   1.000
_cell.length_c   1.000
_cell.angle_alpha   90.00
_cell.angle_beta   90.00
_cell.angle_gamma   90.00
#
_symmetry.space_group_name_H-M   'P 1'
#
loop_
_entity.id
_entity.type
_entity.pdbx_description
1 polymer ?
#
loop_
_entity_poly.entity_id
_entity_poly.type
_entity_poly.pdbx_seq_one_letter_code
_entity_poly.pdbx_strand_id
1 'polypeptide(L)'
;MSAKKSEELGGLFLRLGSQDINLADYTREASDRWLKVTNQDTWSSTLSRVRVARQEALEITLEAVRASGFPDRGTSFARLLNSCGIENKSDVILAAIQYMRSVEKEGNTPPRELRKLIEETGEWTKRSVKKWNVSLYIGRMLEGGSGGVDSFLEYPRRRPRKNSYVVLTEAGRDHLDKLSLER
;
A
#
# COMPACT_ATOMS: atom_id res chain seq x y z
N MET A 1 -21.06 23.51 -39.87
CA MET A 1 -21.12 22.43 -38.86
C MET A 1 -20.05 22.68 -37.83
N SER A 2 -20.39 22.56 -36.55
CA SER A 2 -19.54 22.87 -35.40
C SER A 2 -18.76 21.61 -34.99
N ALA A 3 -17.43 21.71 -34.90
CA ALA A 3 -16.62 20.78 -34.13
C ALA A 3 -15.96 21.60 -33.01
N LYS A 4 -16.41 21.32 -31.78
CA LYS A 4 -16.05 22.02 -30.55
C LYS A 4 -14.57 21.82 -30.21
N LYS A 5 -13.93 22.96 -29.97
CA LYS A 5 -12.79 23.22 -29.07
C LYS A 5 -12.69 22.15 -27.96
N SER A 6 -11.63 21.34 -27.95
CA SER A 6 -11.19 20.68 -26.71
C SER A 6 -10.24 21.65 -26.03
N GLU A 7 -10.68 22.18 -24.89
CA GLU A 7 -9.88 23.08 -24.07
C GLU A 7 -8.54 22.41 -23.72
N GLU A 8 -7.45 23.09 -24.11
CA GLU A 8 -6.09 22.79 -23.72
C GLU A 8 -6.00 22.87 -22.18
N LEU A 9 -5.99 21.71 -21.53
CA LEU A 9 -5.53 21.61 -20.15
C LEU A 9 -4.04 21.97 -20.14
N GLY A 10 -3.72 23.14 -19.58
CA GLY A 10 -2.36 23.68 -19.55
C GLY A 10 -1.35 22.66 -19.01
N GLY A 11 -0.44 22.23 -19.88
CA GLY A 11 0.71 21.40 -19.51
C GLY A 11 1.77 22.26 -18.82
N LEU A 12 2.31 21.75 -17.71
CA LEU A 12 3.47 22.35 -17.05
C LEU A 12 4.75 21.87 -17.76
N PHE A 13 5.54 22.80 -18.28
CA PHE A 13 6.83 22.52 -18.92
C PHE A 13 7.95 23.11 -18.10
N LEU A 14 9.00 22.33 -17.87
CA LEU A 14 10.20 22.78 -17.18
C LEU A 14 11.32 22.88 -18.21
N ARG A 15 11.80 24.11 -18.43
CA ARG A 15 12.90 24.39 -19.36
C ARG A 15 14.21 24.43 -18.60
N LEU A 16 15.05 23.43 -18.83
CA LEU A 16 16.41 23.34 -18.28
C LEU A 16 17.39 23.63 -19.42
N GLY A 17 17.86 24.88 -19.49
CA GLY A 17 18.74 25.35 -20.55
C GLY A 17 18.07 25.27 -21.93
N SER A 18 18.60 24.41 -22.80
CA SER A 18 18.11 24.20 -24.17
C SER A 18 17.17 22.99 -24.34
N GLN A 19 16.77 22.34 -23.25
CA GLN A 19 15.84 21.21 -23.30
C GLN A 19 14.51 21.57 -22.62
N ASP A 20 13.41 21.29 -23.34
CA ASP A 20 12.05 21.44 -22.83
C ASP A 20 11.54 20.05 -22.41
N ILE A 21 11.29 19.87 -21.12
CA ILE A 21 10.81 18.59 -20.56
C ILE A 21 9.32 18.70 -20.28
N ASN A 22 8.54 17.82 -20.92
CA ASN A 22 7.11 17.65 -20.64
C ASN A 22 6.93 16.83 -19.35
N LEU A 23 6.50 17.49 -18.28
CA LEU A 23 6.35 16.86 -16.96
C LEU A 23 5.21 15.83 -16.90
N ALA A 24 4.24 15.90 -17.81
CA ALA A 24 3.12 14.96 -17.85
C ALA A 24 3.59 13.54 -18.25
N ASP A 25 4.57 13.42 -19.14
CA ASP A 25 5.11 12.12 -19.56
C ASP A 25 6.09 11.54 -18.53
N TYR A 26 6.84 12.39 -17.82
CA TYR A 26 7.80 11.96 -16.80
C TYR A 26 7.13 11.31 -15.58
N THR A 27 5.96 11.79 -15.18
CA THR A 27 5.20 11.23 -14.05
C THR A 27 4.69 9.81 -14.34
N ARG A 28 4.34 9.50 -15.59
CA ARG A 28 3.93 8.16 -16.01
C ARG A 28 5.13 7.21 -16.10
N GLU A 29 6.25 7.67 -16.66
CA GLU A 29 7.46 6.86 -16.83
C GLU A 29 8.20 6.60 -15.50
N ALA A 30 8.24 7.57 -14.58
CA ALA A 30 8.79 7.39 -13.23
C ALA A 30 7.95 6.40 -12.40
N SER A 31 6.62 6.50 -12.53
CA SER A 31 5.67 5.56 -11.94
C SER A 31 5.86 4.12 -12.44
N ASP A 32 6.12 3.94 -13.74
CA ASP A 32 6.33 2.62 -14.37
C ASP A 32 7.74 2.06 -14.10
N ARG A 33 8.74 2.92 -13.87
CA ARG A 33 10.12 2.52 -13.54
C ARG A 33 10.31 2.15 -12.07
N TRP A 34 9.48 2.67 -11.16
CA TRP A 34 9.64 2.47 -9.72
C TRP A 34 9.29 1.05 -9.25
N LEU A 35 8.41 0.36 -9.99
CA LEU A 35 7.97 -1.00 -9.70
C LEU A 35 8.07 -1.84 -10.98
N LYS A 36 9.29 -2.19 -11.39
CA LYS A 36 9.50 -3.45 -12.12
C LYS A 36 9.27 -4.61 -11.15
N VAL A 37 8.05 -4.73 -10.64
CA VAL A 37 7.58 -5.92 -9.94
C VAL A 37 7.41 -6.97 -11.02
N THR A 38 8.27 -7.96 -10.98
CA THR A 38 8.21 -9.08 -11.89
C THR A 38 7.20 -10.08 -11.33
N ASN A 39 6.55 -10.87 -12.19
CA ASN A 39 5.58 -11.90 -11.78
C ASN A 39 6.16 -13.02 -10.88
N GLN A 40 7.45 -12.95 -10.52
CA GLN A 40 8.14 -13.93 -9.67
C GLN A 40 8.39 -13.43 -8.24
N ASP A 41 7.98 -12.20 -7.91
CA ASP A 41 8.32 -11.59 -6.63
C ASP A 41 7.33 -11.95 -5.52
N THR A 42 7.82 -12.49 -4.39
CA THR A 42 7.03 -12.77 -3.17
C THR A 42 6.59 -11.48 -2.46
N TRP A 43 5.56 -11.56 -1.62
CA TRP A 43 5.10 -10.44 -0.78
C TRP A 43 6.26 -9.81 0.03
N SER A 44 7.05 -10.65 0.70
CA SER A 44 8.22 -10.23 1.47
C SER A 44 9.26 -9.45 0.63
N SER A 45 9.53 -9.87 -0.60
CA SER A 45 10.49 -9.21 -1.50
C SER A 45 9.98 -7.86 -2.02
N THR A 46 8.70 -7.79 -2.42
CA THR A 46 8.05 -6.55 -2.88
C THR A 46 7.95 -5.54 -1.75
N LEU A 47 7.59 -5.99 -0.54
CA LEU A 47 7.55 -5.15 0.66
C LEU A 47 8.91 -4.54 1.00
N SER A 48 9.99 -5.32 0.85
CA SER A 48 11.36 -4.85 1.10
C SER A 48 11.76 -3.73 0.13
N ARG A 49 11.45 -3.88 -1.16
CA ARG A 49 11.74 -2.85 -2.19
C ARG A 49 10.98 -1.56 -1.95
N VAL A 50 9.69 -1.66 -1.64
CA VAL A 50 8.85 -0.50 -1.29
C VAL A 50 9.41 0.24 -0.07
N ARG A 51 9.89 -0.49 0.95
CA ARG A 51 10.51 0.10 2.15
C ARG A 51 11.78 0.90 1.82
N VAL A 52 12.70 0.34 1.03
CA VAL A 52 13.96 0.99 0.66
C VAL A 52 13.69 2.30 -0.08
N ALA A 53 12.85 2.23 -1.09
CA ALA A 53 12.59 3.40 -1.92
C ALA A 53 11.84 4.52 -1.18
N ARG A 54 10.98 4.19 -0.19
CA ARG A 54 10.39 5.22 0.69
C ARG A 54 11.41 5.87 1.61
N GLN A 55 12.38 5.10 2.13
CA GLN A 55 13.44 5.66 2.96
C GLN A 55 14.28 6.68 2.16
N GLU A 56 14.64 6.34 0.93
CA GLU A 56 15.32 7.24 0.01
C GLU A 56 14.48 8.50 -0.29
N ALA A 57 13.16 8.35 -0.46
CA ALA A 57 12.25 9.47 -0.66
C ALA A 57 12.10 10.36 0.59
N LEU A 58 12.10 9.78 1.80
CA LEU A 58 12.04 10.57 3.04
C LEU A 58 13.32 11.38 3.28
N GLU A 59 14.46 10.85 2.85
CA GLU A 59 15.74 11.57 2.86
C GLU A 59 15.74 12.76 1.87
N ILE A 60 14.89 12.70 0.85
CA ILE A 60 14.69 13.73 -0.17
C ILE A 60 13.32 14.41 0.05
N THR A 61 13.22 15.30 1.05
CA THR A 61 12.08 16.19 1.42
C THR A 61 10.70 16.01 0.74
N LEU A 62 9.62 16.11 1.54
CA LEU A 62 8.21 15.89 1.15
C LEU A 62 7.70 16.61 -0.12
N GLU A 63 8.25 17.79 -0.46
CA GLU A 63 7.92 18.51 -1.71
C GLU A 63 8.63 17.92 -2.93
N ALA A 64 9.87 17.46 -2.77
CA ALA A 64 10.59 16.72 -3.79
C ALA A 64 9.97 15.34 -4.04
N VAL A 65 9.42 14.66 -3.02
CA VAL A 65 8.69 13.38 -3.17
C VAL A 65 7.45 13.50 -4.07
N ARG A 66 6.67 14.59 -3.92
CA ARG A 66 5.51 14.83 -4.80
C ARG A 66 5.95 15.21 -6.21
N ALA A 67 7.06 15.93 -6.33
CA ALA A 67 7.63 16.34 -7.62
C ALA A 67 8.40 15.19 -8.33
N SER A 68 8.90 14.19 -7.59
CA SER A 68 9.74 13.11 -8.11
C SER A 68 8.97 11.94 -8.72
N GLY A 69 7.64 12.01 -8.78
CA GLY A 69 6.80 10.92 -9.30
C GLY A 69 6.65 9.74 -8.33
N PHE A 70 6.87 9.95 -7.02
CA PHE A 70 6.66 8.90 -6.02
C PHE A 70 5.15 8.68 -5.81
N PRO A 71 4.63 7.44 -5.96
CA PRO A 71 3.21 7.19 -5.80
C PRO A 71 2.75 7.51 -4.37
N ASP A 72 1.56 8.09 -4.24
CA ASP A 72 0.96 8.30 -2.93
C ASP A 72 0.76 6.96 -2.20
N ARG A 73 0.62 7.01 -0.86
CA ARG A 73 0.57 5.78 -0.04
C ARG A 73 -0.57 4.84 -0.43
N GLY A 74 -1.70 5.38 -0.91
CA GLY A 74 -2.85 4.62 -1.38
C GLY A 74 -2.54 3.89 -2.67
N THR A 75 -1.99 4.60 -3.66
CA THR A 75 -1.54 4.01 -4.94
C THR A 75 -0.45 2.96 -4.76
N SER A 76 0.52 3.21 -3.86
CA SER A 76 1.58 2.25 -3.54
C SER A 76 1.01 0.96 -2.94
N PHE A 77 0.06 1.10 -2.01
CA PHE A 77 -0.60 -0.05 -1.39
C PHE A 77 -1.50 -0.79 -2.39
N ALA A 78 -2.23 -0.09 -3.25
CA ALA A 78 -3.06 -0.67 -4.30
C ALA A 78 -2.23 -1.53 -5.26
N ARG A 79 -1.09 -1.01 -5.74
CA ARG A 79 -0.16 -1.77 -6.59
C ARG A 79 0.34 -3.03 -5.91
N LEU A 80 0.64 -2.94 -4.62
CA LEU A 80 1.10 -4.07 -3.84
C LEU A 80 0.01 -5.16 -3.76
N LEU A 81 -1.22 -4.80 -3.40
CA LEU A 81 -2.37 -5.72 -3.40
C LEU A 81 -2.58 -6.37 -4.78
N ASN A 82 -2.57 -5.56 -5.84
CA ASN A 82 -2.77 -6.01 -7.22
C ASN A 82 -1.60 -6.87 -7.74
N SER A 83 -0.38 -6.68 -7.24
CA SER A 83 0.77 -7.54 -7.59
C SER A 83 0.72 -8.90 -6.88
N CYS A 84 0.12 -8.96 -5.69
CA CYS A 84 0.02 -10.17 -4.88
C CYS A 84 -1.33 -10.89 -5.00
N GLY A 85 -2.30 -10.36 -5.77
CA GLY A 85 -3.62 -10.98 -5.96
C GLY A 85 -4.51 -10.94 -4.72
N ILE A 86 -4.32 -9.96 -3.85
CA ILE A 86 -5.03 -9.89 -2.56
C ILE A 86 -6.33 -9.12 -2.73
N GLU A 87 -7.45 -9.84 -2.78
CA GLU A 87 -8.79 -9.25 -2.97
C GLU A 87 -9.71 -9.44 -1.76
N ASN A 88 -9.51 -10.52 -1.00
CA ASN A 88 -10.35 -10.86 0.14
C ASN A 88 -10.15 -9.88 1.30
N LYS A 89 -11.24 -9.45 1.94
CA LYS A 89 -11.25 -8.43 3.01
C LYS A 89 -10.32 -8.75 4.16
N SER A 90 -10.30 -10.01 4.59
CA SER A 90 -9.42 -10.47 5.68
C SER A 90 -7.95 -10.26 5.29
N ASP A 91 -7.59 -10.69 4.10
CA ASP A 91 -6.21 -10.64 3.59
C ASP A 91 -5.79 -9.20 3.29
N VAL A 92 -6.71 -8.35 2.78
CA VAL A 92 -6.48 -6.91 2.62
C VAL A 92 -6.21 -6.22 3.96
N ILE A 93 -6.95 -6.57 5.02
CA ILE A 93 -6.72 -6.01 6.37
C ILE A 93 -5.37 -6.49 6.92
N LEU A 94 -5.02 -7.76 6.72
CA LEU A 94 -3.74 -8.33 7.13
C LEU A 94 -2.57 -7.65 6.40
N ALA A 95 -2.69 -7.49 5.07
CA ALA A 95 -1.79 -6.76 4.20
C ALA A 95 -1.63 -5.30 4.64
N ALA A 96 -2.72 -4.62 4.98
CA ALA A 96 -2.70 -3.24 5.46
C ALA A 96 -1.91 -3.11 6.77
N ILE A 97 -2.12 -4.00 7.74
CA ILE A 97 -1.35 -4.01 8.99
C ILE A 97 0.14 -4.19 8.71
N GLN A 98 0.49 -5.14 7.85
CA GLN A 98 1.88 -5.42 7.50
C GLN A 98 2.55 -4.25 6.77
N TYR A 99 1.82 -3.60 5.87
CA TYR A 99 2.27 -2.40 5.16
C TYR A 99 2.55 -1.25 6.15
N MET A 100 1.63 -0.97 7.08
CA MET A 100 1.83 0.08 8.08
C MET A 100 3.06 -0.18 8.95
N ARG A 101 3.30 -1.43 9.36
CA ARG A 101 4.44 -1.79 10.21
C ARG A 101 5.77 -1.77 9.46
N SER A 102 5.77 -2.26 8.22
CA SER A 102 7.01 -2.54 7.50
C SER A 102 7.45 -1.41 6.59
N VAL A 103 6.49 -0.74 5.94
CA VAL A 103 6.73 0.37 5.01
C VAL A 103 6.57 1.70 5.72
N GLU A 104 5.43 1.94 6.38
CA GLU A 104 5.17 3.25 6.99
C GLU A 104 5.89 3.41 8.35
N LYS A 105 6.39 2.30 8.93
CA LYS A 105 7.01 2.24 10.26
C LYS A 105 6.10 2.79 11.37
N GLU A 106 4.79 2.82 11.13
CA GLU A 106 3.82 3.26 12.12
C GLU A 106 3.55 2.13 13.10
N GLY A 107 3.88 2.33 14.37
CA GLY A 107 3.66 1.33 15.42
C GLY A 107 2.26 1.37 16.03
N ASN A 108 1.51 2.47 15.85
CA ASN A 108 0.19 2.68 16.44
C ASN A 108 -0.83 3.06 15.37
N THR A 109 -1.49 2.06 14.80
CA THR A 109 -2.44 2.24 13.71
C THR A 109 -3.82 1.74 14.12
N PRO A 110 -4.67 2.61 14.68
CA PRO A 110 -6.02 2.19 15.06
C PRO A 110 -6.80 1.70 13.81
N PRO A 111 -7.86 0.89 13.99
CA PRO A 111 -8.65 0.36 12.88
C PRO A 111 -9.18 1.43 11.89
N ARG A 112 -9.31 2.67 12.35
CA ARG A 112 -9.69 3.81 11.51
C ARG A 112 -8.60 4.19 10.50
N GLU A 113 -7.33 4.18 10.89
CA GLU A 113 -6.22 4.49 9.97
C GLU A 113 -6.03 3.37 8.95
N LEU A 114 -6.22 2.11 9.35
CA LEU A 114 -6.23 0.97 8.40
C LEU A 114 -7.35 1.13 7.35
N ARG A 115 -8.56 1.51 7.77
CA ARG A 115 -9.64 1.82 6.82
C ARG A 115 -9.27 2.96 5.89
N LYS A 116 -8.65 4.02 6.42
CA LYS A 116 -8.26 5.18 5.62
C LYS A 116 -7.25 4.79 4.53
N LEU A 117 -6.25 3.95 4.86
CA LEU A 117 -5.31 3.42 3.86
C LEU A 117 -6.04 2.60 2.77
N ILE A 118 -6.97 1.73 3.17
CA ILE A 118 -7.77 0.92 2.22
C ILE A 118 -8.67 1.81 1.36
N GLU A 119 -9.23 2.89 1.89
CA GLU A 119 -10.03 3.85 1.11
C GLU A 119 -9.18 4.63 0.10
N GLU A 120 -7.91 4.88 0.42
CA GLU A 120 -6.98 5.60 -0.44
C GLU A 120 -6.48 4.75 -1.61
N THR A 121 -6.66 3.42 -1.60
CA THR A 121 -6.33 2.58 -2.77
C THR A 121 -7.22 2.86 -3.98
N GLY A 122 -8.41 3.42 -3.77
CA GLY A 122 -9.41 3.63 -4.82
C GLY A 122 -10.16 2.35 -5.25
N GLU A 123 -9.65 1.16 -4.92
CA GLU A 123 -10.25 -0.15 -5.25
C GLU A 123 -11.59 -0.36 -4.54
N TRP A 124 -11.73 0.14 -3.31
CA TRP A 124 -12.96 0.05 -2.53
C TRP A 124 -13.52 1.43 -2.19
N THR A 125 -14.82 1.62 -2.44
CA THR A 125 -15.50 2.87 -2.08
C THR A 125 -15.53 3.07 -0.56
N LYS A 126 -15.49 4.34 -0.12
CA LYS A 126 -15.64 4.72 1.31
C LYS A 126 -16.85 4.08 1.99
N ARG A 127 -17.98 3.97 1.28
CA ARG A 127 -19.19 3.31 1.80
C ARG A 127 -19.00 1.81 2.01
N SER A 128 -18.25 1.14 1.13
CA SER A 128 -17.91 -0.28 1.28
C SER A 128 -17.00 -0.48 2.49
N VAL A 129 -15.87 0.24 2.55
CA VAL A 129 -14.87 0.10 3.62
C VAL A 129 -15.45 0.45 5.00
N LYS A 130 -16.37 1.43 5.08
CA LYS A 130 -17.07 1.76 6.33
C LYS A 130 -17.87 0.58 6.91
N LYS A 131 -18.36 -0.34 6.08
CA LYS A 131 -19.06 -1.57 6.52
C LYS A 131 -18.09 -2.65 7.00
N TRP A 132 -16.79 -2.52 6.73
CA TRP A 132 -15.80 -3.49 7.15
C TRP A 132 -15.55 -3.30 8.64
N ASN A 133 -15.98 -4.27 9.43
CA ASN A 133 -15.73 -4.27 10.87
C ASN A 133 -14.27 -4.69 11.13
N VAL A 134 -13.32 -3.80 10.82
CA VAL A 134 -11.88 -4.07 10.89
C VAL A 134 -11.47 -4.59 12.28
N SER A 135 -12.08 -4.07 13.36
CA SER A 135 -11.80 -4.55 14.71
C SER A 135 -12.17 -6.02 14.90
N LEU A 136 -13.30 -6.46 14.34
CA LEU A 136 -13.73 -7.86 14.40
C LEU A 136 -12.81 -8.77 13.59
N TYR A 137 -12.40 -8.35 12.40
CA TYR A 137 -11.44 -9.11 11.59
C TYR A 137 -10.10 -9.26 12.32
N ILE A 138 -9.59 -8.20 12.94
CA ILE A 138 -8.39 -8.25 13.77
C ILE A 138 -8.58 -9.22 14.94
N GLY A 139 -9.73 -9.17 15.63
CA GLY A 139 -10.05 -10.10 16.72
C GLY A 139 -9.99 -11.56 16.28
N ARG A 140 -10.64 -11.89 15.17
CA ARG A 140 -10.61 -13.26 14.60
C ARG A 140 -9.21 -13.71 14.20
N MET A 141 -8.40 -12.81 13.64
CA MET A 141 -7.02 -13.12 13.28
C MET A 141 -6.13 -13.34 14.51
N LEU A 142 -6.38 -12.61 15.61
CA LEU A 142 -5.71 -12.77 16.90
C LEU A 142 -6.12 -14.06 17.64
N GLU A 143 -7.36 -14.50 17.48
CA GLU A 143 -7.87 -15.74 18.07
C GLU A 143 -7.31 -16.98 17.35
N GLY A 144 -6.98 -16.85 16.06
CA GLY A 144 -6.58 -17.98 15.22
C GLY A 144 -7.80 -18.77 14.71
N GLY A 145 -7.59 -19.61 13.71
CA GLY A 145 -8.67 -20.44 13.17
C GLY A 145 -9.05 -21.55 14.15
N SER A 146 -10.35 -21.80 14.32
CA SER A 146 -10.88 -22.98 15.02
C SER A 146 -10.46 -24.26 14.28
N GLY A 147 -9.27 -24.77 14.58
CA GLY A 147 -8.73 -25.95 13.89
C GLY A 147 -7.22 -26.20 14.06
N GLY A 148 -6.53 -25.51 14.98
CA GLY A 148 -5.08 -25.65 15.17
C GLY A 148 -4.24 -24.81 14.20
N VAL A 149 -4.84 -23.83 13.52
CA VAL A 149 -4.14 -22.86 12.68
C VAL A 149 -3.60 -21.75 13.58
N ASP A 150 -2.29 -21.53 13.54
CA ASP A 150 -1.61 -20.47 14.26
C ASP A 150 -2.27 -19.11 13.97
N SER A 151 -2.37 -18.29 15.01
CA SER A 151 -2.92 -16.94 14.89
C SER A 151 -2.08 -16.12 13.89
N PHE A 152 -2.73 -15.36 13.01
CA PHE A 152 -2.05 -14.51 12.03
C PHE A 152 -1.55 -13.19 12.62
N LEU A 153 -2.07 -12.80 13.78
CA LEU A 153 -1.72 -11.56 14.45
C LEU A 153 -1.31 -11.83 15.89
N GLU A 154 -0.42 -11.00 16.42
CA GLU A 154 -0.10 -11.01 17.84
C GLU A 154 0.03 -9.60 18.39
N TYR A 155 -0.05 -9.49 19.72
CA TYR A 155 0.28 -8.27 20.42
C TYR A 155 1.79 -8.23 20.70
N PRO A 156 2.49 -7.15 20.33
CA PRO A 156 3.90 -7.00 20.69
C PRO A 156 4.11 -7.06 22.20
N ARG A 157 5.14 -7.77 22.67
CA ARG A 157 5.41 -8.01 24.10
C ARG A 157 5.50 -6.74 24.97
N ARG A 158 5.89 -5.60 24.40
CA ARG A 158 6.11 -4.33 25.11
C ARG A 158 5.05 -3.25 24.81
N ARG A 159 3.92 -3.62 24.22
CA ARG A 159 2.86 -2.67 23.84
C ARG A 159 1.53 -3.03 24.50
N PRO A 160 0.61 -2.06 24.66
CA PRO A 160 -0.73 -2.35 25.13
C PRO A 160 -1.44 -3.36 24.22
N ARG A 161 -2.22 -4.27 24.81
CA ARG A 161 -3.10 -5.20 24.09
C ARG A 161 -4.30 -4.44 23.50
N LYS A 162 -4.03 -3.70 22.43
CA LYS A 162 -5.02 -2.94 21.65
C LYS A 162 -4.82 -3.23 20.17
N ASN A 163 -5.91 -3.29 19.42
CA ASN A 163 -5.90 -3.54 17.98
C ASN A 163 -4.99 -2.58 17.19
N SER A 164 -4.66 -1.41 17.75
CA SER A 164 -3.78 -0.46 17.10
C SER A 164 -2.31 -0.88 17.04
N TYR A 165 -1.89 -1.82 17.89
CA TYR A 165 -0.49 -2.25 17.99
C TYR A 165 -0.22 -3.64 17.42
N VAL A 166 -1.24 -4.32 16.92
CA VAL A 166 -1.09 -5.71 16.41
C VAL A 166 -0.03 -5.77 15.31
N VAL A 167 0.69 -6.89 15.28
CA VAL A 167 1.70 -7.20 14.26
C VAL A 167 1.43 -8.60 13.73
N LEU A 168 1.91 -8.89 12.52
CA LEU A 168 1.78 -10.23 11.95
C LEU A 168 2.71 -11.20 12.69
N THR A 169 2.21 -12.40 12.93
CA THR A 169 3.02 -13.54 13.32
C THR A 169 3.84 -14.05 12.13
N GLU A 170 4.60 -15.12 12.34
CA GLU A 170 5.21 -15.87 11.24
C GLU A 170 4.15 -16.50 10.32
N ALA A 171 3.16 -17.20 10.89
CA ALA A 171 2.05 -17.78 10.14
C ALA A 171 1.26 -16.76 9.30
N GLY A 172 1.04 -15.55 9.83
CA GLY A 172 0.37 -14.48 9.08
C GLY A 172 1.20 -13.96 7.90
N ARG A 173 2.53 -13.95 8.03
CA ARG A 173 3.43 -13.58 6.93
C ARG A 173 3.48 -14.67 5.87
N ASP A 174 3.62 -15.93 6.30
CA ASP A 174 3.62 -17.08 5.40
C ASP A 174 2.32 -17.20 4.62
N HIS A 175 1.18 -16.87 5.23
CA HIS A 175 -0.11 -16.82 4.54
C HIS A 175 -0.12 -15.79 3.40
N LEU A 176 0.38 -14.57 3.64
CA LEU A 176 0.48 -13.54 2.58
C LEU A 176 1.48 -13.93 1.49
N ASP A 177 2.60 -14.56 1.87
CA ASP A 177 3.59 -15.06 0.91
C ASP A 177 3.00 -16.20 0.05
N LYS A 178 2.24 -17.14 0.62
CA LYS A 178 1.54 -18.21 -0.13
C LYS A 178 0.54 -17.66 -1.14
N LEU A 179 -0.30 -16.70 -0.72
CA LEU A 179 -1.26 -16.05 -1.63
C LEU A 179 -0.57 -15.38 -2.83
N SER A 180 0.66 -14.91 -2.64
CA SER A 180 1.45 -14.30 -3.71
C SER A 180 2.05 -15.31 -4.67
N LEU A 181 2.21 -16.57 -4.24
CA LEU A 181 2.84 -17.66 -5.00
C LEU A 181 1.82 -18.54 -5.75
N GLU A 182 0.59 -18.68 -5.24
CA GLU A 182 -0.48 -19.52 -5.82
C GLU A 182 -1.22 -18.86 -7.02
N ARG A 183 -0.55 -17.93 -7.71
CA ARG A 183 -1.12 -17.11 -8.77
C ARG A 183 -1.13 -17.77 -10.15
#